data_AF-A0A351G1D5-F1
#
_entry.id   AF-A0A351G1D5-F1
#
_cell.length_a   1.000
_cell.length_b   1.000
_cell.length_c   1.000
_cell.angle_alpha   90.00
_cell.angle_beta   90.00
_cell.angle_gamma   90.00
#
_symmetry.space_group_name_H-M   'P 1'
#
loop_
_entity.id
_entity.type
_entity.pdbx_description
1 polymer ?
#
loop_
_entity_poly.entity_id
_entity_poly.type
_entity_poly.pdbx_seq_one_letter_code
_entity_poly.pdbx_strand_id
1 'polypeptide(L)' 'MAGIVILGLGPGNPQQLTLEAWNVLGNAGEIYLRTAQHPTVAELPQGLKLHSFDAYY' A
#
# COMPACT_ATOMS: atom_id res chain seq x y z
N MET A 1 -3.62 -14.19 -15.17
CA MET A 1 -4.00 -12.97 -15.91
C MET A 1 -3.17 -11.83 -15.33
N ALA A 2 -2.48 -11.05 -16.16
CA ALA A 2 -1.73 -9.89 -15.66
C ALA A 2 -2.69 -8.72 -15.45
N GLY A 3 -2.59 -8.02 -14.32
CA GLY A 3 -3.45 -6.90 -13.96
C GLY A 3 -2.82 -6.04 -12.88
N ILE A 4 -3.31 -4.80 -12.75
CA ILE A 4 -2.90 -3.85 -11.71
C ILE A 4 -4.13 -3.62 -10.82
N VAL A 5 -3.93 -3.72 -9.51
CA VAL A 5 -4.94 -3.35 -8.52
C VAL A 5 -4.62 -1.96 -8.00
N ILE A 6 -5.57 -1.04 -8.12
CA ILE A 6 -5.47 0.31 -7.55
C ILE A 6 -6.37 0.34 -6.32
N LEU A 7 -5.80 0.64 -5.17
CA LEU A 7 -6.52 0.76 -3.90
C LEU A 7 -6.07 2.01 -3.14
N GLY A 8 -6.89 2.44 -2.18
CA GLY A 8 -6.58 3.58 -1.31
C GLY A 8 -6.09 3.13 0.06
N LEU A 9 -5.14 3.88 0.64
CA LEU A 9 -4.64 3.67 2.01
C LEU A 9 -5.47 4.39 3.09
N GLY A 10 -6.54 5.09 2.69
CA GLY A 10 -7.29 5.96 3.60
C GLY A 10 -6.54 7.26 3.91
N PRO A 11 -6.95 8.00 4.95
CA PRO A 11 -6.38 9.32 5.28
C PRO A 11 -5.17 9.26 6.23
N GLY A 12 -4.66 8.06 6.56
CA GLY A 12 -3.47 7.87 7.39
C GLY A 12 -3.68 6.97 8.60
N ASN A 13 -4.89 6.85 9.13
CA ASN A 13 -5.17 5.88 10.19
C ASN A 13 -5.34 4.46 9.58
N PRO A 14 -4.49 3.47 9.93
CA PRO A 14 -4.58 2.10 9.41
C PRO A 14 -5.92 1.41 9.70
N GLN A 15 -6.61 1.77 10.77
CA GLN A 15 -7.94 1.20 11.09
C GLN A 15 -9.03 1.65 10.11
N GLN A 16 -8.74 2.64 9.24
CA GLN A 16 -9.64 3.07 8.17
C GLN A 16 -9.36 2.35 6.85
N LEU A 17 -8.40 1.43 6.81
CA LEU A 17 -8.18 0.57 5.66
C LEU A 17 -9.28 -0.50 5.62
N THR A 18 -9.85 -0.76 4.44
CA THR A 18 -10.87 -1.80 4.32
C THR A 18 -10.26 -3.19 4.47
N LEU A 19 -11.03 -4.15 4.99
CA LEU A 19 -10.56 -5.55 5.10
C LEU A 19 -10.17 -6.13 3.73
N GLU A 20 -10.88 -5.75 2.66
CA GLU A 20 -10.54 -6.14 1.29
C GLU A 20 -9.17 -5.60 0.87
N ALA A 21 -8.88 -4.31 1.10
CA ALA A 21 -7.58 -3.73 0.80
C ALA A 21 -6.46 -4.39 1.61
N TRP A 22 -6.70 -4.69 2.89
CA TRP A 22 -5.74 -5.39 3.73
C TRP A 22 -5.42 -6.79 3.19
N ASN A 23 -6.45 -7.53 2.77
CA ASN A 23 -6.27 -8.86 2.18
C ASN A 23 -5.51 -8.80 0.86
N VAL A 24 -5.77 -7.81 0.01
CA VAL A 24 -5.02 -7.60 -1.23
C VAL A 24 -3.54 -7.33 -0.92
N LEU A 25 -3.27 -6.42 0.01
CA LEU A 25 -1.91 -6.08 0.43
C LEU A 25 -1.17 -7.29 1.04
N GLY A 26 -1.86 -8.09 1.85
CA GLY A 26 -1.28 -9.29 2.47
C GLY A 26 -0.94 -10.42 1.50
N ASN A 27 -1.52 -10.42 0.30
CA ASN A 27 -1.24 -11.40 -0.75
C ASN A 27 -0.34 -10.84 -1.88
N ALA A 28 0.00 -9.55 -1.84
CA ALA A 28 0.87 -8.92 -2.84
C ALA A 28 2.35 -9.19 -2.53
N GLY A 29 3.16 -9.36 -3.57
CA GLY A 29 4.62 -9.48 -3.44
C GLY A 29 5.33 -8.13 -3.47
N GLU A 30 4.80 -7.16 -4.22
CA GLU A 30 5.31 -5.79 -4.28
C GLU A 30 4.18 -4.80 -4.50
N ILE A 31 4.39 -3.56 -4.04
CA ILE A 31 3.45 -2.45 -4.24
C ILE A 31 4.18 -1.17 -4.64
N TYR A 32 3.45 -0.29 -5.32
CA TYR A 32 3.92 1.02 -5.75
C TYR A 32 3.08 2.10 -5.06
N LEU A 33 3.74 2.94 -4.28
CA LEU A 33 3.15 4.01 -3.49
C LEU A 33 3.34 5.34 -4.18
N ARG A 34 2.32 6.22 -4.13
CA ARG A 34 2.50 7.62 -4.50
C ARG A 34 3.62 8.28 -3.68
N THR A 35 3.66 7.97 -2.39
CA THR A 35 4.68 8.46 -1.44
C THR A 35 4.91 7.44 -0.33
N ALA A 36 6.15 7.29 0.14
CA ALA A 36 6.47 6.49 1.32
C ALA A 36 6.13 7.22 2.64
N GLN A 37 5.80 8.52 2.58
CA GLN A 37 5.51 9.35 3.75
C GLN A 37 4.08 9.17 4.29
N HIS A 38 3.27 8.32 3.67
CA HIS A 38 1.90 8.11 4.10
C HIS A 38 1.87 7.36 5.46
N PRO A 39 1.14 7.84 6.49
CA PRO A 39 1.22 7.25 7.83
C PRO A 39 0.92 5.75 7.89
N THR A 40 -0.03 5.27 7.08
CA THR A 40 -0.39 3.84 6.99
C THR A 40 0.75 2.95 6.46
N VAL A 41 1.79 3.50 5.82
CA VAL A 41 2.92 2.72 5.28
C VAL A 41 3.66 1.98 6.39
N ALA A 42 3.78 2.58 7.58
CA ALA A 42 4.44 1.97 8.73
C ALA A 42 3.72 0.70 9.24
N GLU A 43 2.46 0.52 8.85
CA GLU A 43 1.54 -0.50 9.37
C GLU A 43 1.18 -1.53 8.30
N LEU A 44 1.82 -1.46 7.12
CA LEU A 44 1.62 -2.41 6.04
C LEU A 44 2.17 -3.80 6.41
N PRO A 45 1.61 -4.87 5.81
CA PRO A 45 2.11 -6.22 5.99
C PRO A 45 3.62 -6.33 5.75
N GLN A 46 4.32 -7.06 6.62
CA GLN A 46 5.74 -7.35 6.45
C GLN A 46 5.97 -8.24 5.22
N GLY A 47 7.14 -8.11 4.59
CA GLY A 47 7.52 -8.88 3.41
C GLY A 47 7.09 -8.28 2.08
N LEU A 48 6.30 -7.20 2.10
CA LEU A 48 6.02 -6.40 0.92
C LEU A 48 7.27 -5.67 0.43
N LYS A 49 7.59 -5.81 -0.85
CA LYS A 49 8.57 -4.96 -1.51
C LYS A 49 7.93 -3.62 -1.85
N LEU A 50 8.38 -2.57 -1.18
CA LEU A 50 7.85 -1.22 -1.34
C LEU A 50 8.64 -0.43 -2.38
N HIS A 51 7.92 0.13 -3.35
CA HIS A 51 8.40 1.14 -4.27
C HIS A 51 7.65 2.44 -4.00
N SER A 52 8.34 3.58 -4.05
CA SER A 52 7.68 4.89 -3.98
C SER A 52 8.07 5.77 -5.17
N PHE A 53 7.17 6.70 -5.50
CA PHE A 53 7.43 7.74 -6.48
C PHE A 53 7.93 9.05 -5.85
N ASP A 54 8.45 9.01 -4.61
CA ASP A 54 8.95 10.20 -3.91
C ASP A 54 10.07 10.90 -4.70
N ALA A 55 10.89 10.16 -5.45
CA ALA A 55 11.97 10.73 -6.26
C ALA A 55 11.50 11.63 -7.42
N TYR A 56 10.21 11.62 -7.74
CA TYR A 56 9.61 12.43 -8.80
C TYR A 56 8.86 13.67 -8.27
N TYR A 57 8.92 13.95 -6.97
CA TYR A 57 8.33 15.10 -6.29
C TYR A 57 9.40 15.89 -5.53
#